data_AF-A0A951WNS5-F1
#
_entry.id   AF-A0A951WNS5-F1
#
_cell.length_a   1.000
_cell.length_b   1.000
_cell.length_c   1.000
_cell.angle_alpha   90.00
_cell.angle_beta   90.00
_cell.angle_gamma   90.00
#
_symmetry.space_group_name_H-M   'P 1'
#
loop_
_entity.id
_entity.type
_entity.pdbx_description
1 polymer ?
#
loop_
_entity_poly.entity_id
_entity_poly.type
_entity_poly.pdbx_seq_one_letter_code
_entity_poly.pdbx_strand_id
1 'polypeptide(L)' 'MEEYLRICKERGISPHKEYSGKFNLRIPPELHSKIAVLAASEDKSLNQWVAEKLEKSLAM' A
#
# COMPACT_ATOMS: atom_id res chain seq x y z
N MET A 1 -12.56 11.22 1.12
CA MET A 1 -12.99 9.84 1.50
C MET A 1 -14.23 9.88 2.40
N GLU A 2 -14.25 10.74 3.43
CA GLU A 2 -15.42 10.93 4.31
C GLU A 2 -16.70 11.30 3.55
N GLU A 3 -16.61 12.19 2.55
CA GLU A 3 -17.77 12.59 1.74
C GLU A 3 -18.34 11.45 0.88
N TYR A 4 -17.48 10.59 0.33
CA TYR A 4 -17.89 9.37 -0.39
C TYR A 4 -18.63 8.41 0.54
N LEU A 5 -18.11 8.20 1.75
CA LEU A 5 -18.75 7.34 2.76
C LEU A 5 -20.09 7.92 3.25
N ARG A 6 -20.20 9.25 3.39
CA ARG A 6 -21.45 9.94 3.73
C ARG A 6 -22.52 9.69 2.66
N ILE A 7 -22.16 9.90 1.38
CA ILE A 7 -23.06 9.66 0.24
C ILE A 7 -23.47 8.19 0.15
N CYS A 8 -22.56 7.25 0.38
CA CYS A 8 -22.87 5.82 0.43
C CYS A 8 -23.88 5.50 1.55
N LYS A 9 -23.70 6.07 2.75
CA LYS A 9 -24.61 5.91 3.89
C LYS A 9 -26.00 6.51 3.62
N GLU A 10 -26.07 7.71 3.06
CA GLU A 10 -27.32 8.40 2.71
C GLU A 10 -28.12 7.65 1.64
N ARG A 11 -27.44 6.99 0.71
CA ARG A 11 -28.07 6.24 -0.38
C ARG A 11 -28.35 4.76 -0.03
N GLY A 12 -27.97 4.31 1.17
CA GLY A 12 -28.09 2.90 1.56
C GLY A 12 -27.22 1.96 0.71
N ILE A 13 -26.18 2.49 0.08
CA ILE A 13 -25.27 1.74 -0.80
C ILE A 13 -24.04 1.38 0.03
N SER A 14 -23.71 0.09 0.10
CA SER A 14 -22.46 -0.32 0.73
C SER A 14 -21.29 0.30 -0.06
N PRO A 15 -20.40 1.08 0.57
CA PRO A 15 -19.33 1.75 -0.14
C PRO A 15 -18.53 0.70 -0.91
N HIS A 16 -18.49 0.85 -2.23
CA HIS A 16 -17.77 -0.09 -3.07
C HIS A 16 -16.28 0.03 -2.73
N LYS A 17 -15.78 -1.00 -2.04
CA LYS A 17 -14.39 -1.32 -1.68
C LYS A 17 -13.81 -0.48 -0.54
N GLU A 18 -13.87 -1.06 0.65
CA GLU A 18 -12.71 -1.01 1.54
C GLU A 18 -11.48 -1.52 0.76
N TYR A 19 -10.41 -0.73 0.72
CA TYR A 19 -9.16 -1.17 0.13
C TYR A 19 -8.58 -2.26 1.03
N SER A 20 -8.43 -3.48 0.51
CA SER A 20 -8.04 -4.65 1.28
C SER A 20 -6.62 -4.62 1.86
N GLY A 21 -5.84 -3.58 1.56
CA GLY A 21 -4.41 -3.49 1.88
C GLY A 21 -3.52 -4.46 1.11
N LYS A 22 -4.10 -5.38 0.32
CA LYS A 22 -3.32 -6.33 -0.48
C LYS A 22 -2.83 -5.66 -1.76
N PHE A 23 -1.51 -5.55 -1.88
CA PHE A 23 -0.86 -4.97 -3.05
C PHE A 23 0.07 -6.01 -3.71
N ASN A 24 -0.47 -6.71 -4.72
CA ASN A 24 0.30 -7.69 -5.48
C ASN A 24 1.03 -7.00 -6.63
N LEU A 25 2.36 -6.91 -6.52
CA LEU A 25 3.20 -6.25 -7.51
C LEU A 25 4.13 -7.27 -8.18
N ARG A 26 4.26 -7.16 -9.51
CA ARG A 26 5.31 -7.85 -10.28
C ARG A 26 6.39 -6.84 -10.63
N ILE A 27 7.63 -7.15 -10.27
CA ILE A 27 8.83 -6.36 -10.59
C ILE A 27 9.91 -7.28 -11.17
N PRO A 28 10.90 -6.72 -11.90
CA PRO A 28 12.06 -7.48 -12.36
C PRO A 28 12.78 -8.19 -11.20
N PRO A 29 13.30 -9.42 -11.40
CA PRO A 29 13.99 -10.18 -10.35
C PRO A 29 15.18 -9.42 -9.73
N GLU A 30 15.90 -8.66 -10.55
CA GLU A 30 17.04 -7.83 -10.12
C GLU A 30 16.64 -6.68 -9.20
N LEU A 31 15.44 -6.12 -9.41
CA LEU A 31 14.92 -5.09 -8.51
C LEU A 31 14.43 -5.72 -7.20
N HIS A 32 13.76 -6.88 -7.29
CA HIS A 32 13.32 -7.63 -6.12
C HIS A 32 14.50 -8.01 -5.20
N SER A 33 15.61 -8.49 -5.76
CA SER A 33 16.79 -8.85 -4.96
C SER A 33 17.39 -7.66 -4.22
N LYS A 34 17.50 -6.50 -4.89
CA LYS A 34 17.99 -5.25 -4.28
C LYS A 34 17.09 -4.80 -3.14
N ILE A 35 15.77 -4.83 -3.33
CA ILE A 35 14.81 -4.46 -2.29
C ILE A 35 14.92 -5.41 -1.09
N ALA A 36 15.02 -6.72 -1.33
CA ALA A 36 15.14 -7.71 -0.26
C ALA A 36 16.40 -7.51 0.59
N VAL A 37 17.55 -7.22 -0.05
CA VAL A 37 18.81 -6.93 0.67
C VAL A 37 18.70 -5.65 1.50
N LEU A 38 18.14 -4.57 0.93
CA LEU A 38 17.97 -3.30 1.65
C LEU A 38 17.02 -3.44 2.83
N ALA A 39 15.88 -4.14 2.64
CA ALA A 39 14.93 -4.40 3.71
C ALA A 39 15.57 -5.20 4.86
N ALA A 40 16.33 -6.26 4.53
CA ALA A 40 17.04 -7.06 5.53
C ALA A 40 18.11 -6.23 6.28
N SER A 41 18.84 -5.35 5.59
CA SER A 41 19.84 -4.47 6.22
C SER A 41 19.24 -3.44 7.19
N GLU A 42 17.92 -3.21 7.10
CA GLU A 42 17.17 -2.33 7.99
C GLU A 42 16.31 -3.12 9.01
N ASP A 43 16.51 -4.43 9.16
CA ASP A 43 15.70 -5.33 10.00
C ASP A 43 14.19 -5.28 9.68
N LYS A 44 13.84 -5.09 8.40
CA LYS A 44 12.46 -4.97 7.90
C LYS A 44 12.07 -6.12 7.00
N SER A 45 10.79 -6.47 7.01
CA SER A 45 10.21 -7.28 5.94
C SER A 45 10.16 -6.48 4.63
N LEU A 46 10.18 -7.18 3.49
CA LEU A 46 10.06 -6.55 2.17
C LEU A 46 8.80 -5.68 2.06
N ASN A 47 7.66 -6.17 2.57
CA ASN A 47 6.40 -5.43 2.52
C ASN A 47 6.46 -4.15 3.37
N GLN A 48 7.06 -4.21 4.56
CA GLN A 48 7.22 -3.03 5.41
C GLN A 48 8.12 -1.99 4.74
N TRP A 49 9.26 -2.42 4.22
CA TRP A 49 10.19 -1.53 3.54
C TRP A 49 9.54 -0.82 2.35
N VAL A 50 8.76 -1.55 1.53
CA VAL A 50 8.04 -0.98 0.39
C VAL A 50 6.94 -0.02 0.84
N ALA A 51 6.14 -0.39 1.84
CA ALA A 51 5.07 0.46 2.36
C ALA A 51 5.61 1.81 2.85
N GLU A 52 6.70 1.81 3.63
CA GLU A 52 7.34 3.05 4.12
C GLU A 52 7.84 3.96 2.98
N LYS A 53 8.36 3.38 1.89
CA LYS A 53 8.81 4.18 0.73
C LYS A 53 7.61 4.77 -0.02
N LEU A 54 6.51 4.04 -0.13
CA LEU A 54 5.27 4.55 -0.72
C LEU A 54 4.67 5.68 0.12
N GLU A 55 4.61 5.52 1.44
CA GLU A 55 4.16 6.58 2.36
C GLU A 55 5.02 7.84 2.23
N LYS A 56 6.35 7.70 2.22
CA LYS A 56 7.27 8.81 2.01
C LYS A 56 7.10 9.50 0.67
N SER A 57 6.73 8.77 -0.39
CA SER A 57 6.48 9.37 -1.71
C SER A 57 5.18 10.19 -1.77
N LEU A 58 4.28 10.00 -0.81
CA LEU A 58 3.00 10.70 -0.71
C LEU A 58 3.02 11.86 0.28
N ALA A 59 3.98 11.86 1.21
CA ALA A 59 4.24 12.99 2.10
C ALA A 59 4.92 14.12 1.32
N MET A 60 4.16 15.18 1.01
CA MET A 60 4.67 16.47 0.52
C MET A 60 5.38 17.24 1.62
#